data_AF-A0A925X9G3-F1
#
_entry.id   AF-A0A925X9G3-F1
#
_cell.length_a   1.000
_cell.length_b   1.000
_cell.length_c   1.000
_cell.angle_alpha   90.00
_cell.angle_beta   90.00
_cell.angle_gamma   90.00
#
_symmetry.space_group_name_H-M   'P 1'
#
loop_
_entity.id
_entity.type
_entity.pdbx_description
1 polymer ?
#
loop_
_entity_poly.entity_id
_entity_poly.type
_entity_poly.pdbx_seq_one_letter_code
_entity_poly.pdbx_strand_id
1 'polypeptide(L)' 'ITQNNKQRKRGIRVYPRWDKATSKQAQKTKGWQTKYFFTISKDETADLNSIKTMFGSNSKTD' A
#
# COMPACT_ATOMS: atom_id res chain seq x y z
N ILE A 1 -3.32 -13.25 -3.01
CA ILE A 1 -4.60 -13.86 -2.60
C ILE A 1 -5.19 -14.59 -3.79
N THR A 2 -5.07 -15.92 -3.78
CA THR A 2 -5.69 -16.81 -4.79
C THR A 2 -7.19 -16.86 -4.53
N GLN A 3 -7.97 -16.80 -5.60
CA GLN A 3 -9.42 -16.96 -5.54
C GLN A 3 -9.80 -17.92 -6.68
N ASN A 4 -10.58 -18.95 -6.37
CA ASN A 4 -11.10 -19.94 -7.33
C ASN A 4 -10.02 -20.63 -8.19
N ASN A 5 -8.91 -21.06 -7.58
CA ASN A 5 -7.84 -21.83 -8.24
C ASN A 5 -7.21 -21.21 -9.51
N LYS A 6 -7.45 -19.94 -9.80
CA LYS A 6 -6.80 -19.23 -10.94
C LYS A 6 -5.41 -18.76 -10.55
N GLN A 7 -4.45 -19.03 -11.44
CA GLN A 7 -3.08 -18.58 -11.26
C GLN A 7 -3.00 -17.04 -11.27
N ARG A 8 -2.39 -16.48 -10.23
CA ARG A 8 -2.25 -15.03 -10.02
C ARG A 8 -0.78 -14.61 -10.04
N LYS A 9 -0.55 -13.29 -9.98
CA LYS A 9 0.79 -12.71 -9.96
C LYS A 9 1.58 -13.24 -8.76
N ARG A 10 2.79 -13.75 -9.00
CA ARG A 10 3.72 -14.24 -7.96
C ARG A 10 4.67 -13.16 -7.43
N GLY A 11 4.67 -11.97 -8.05
CA GLY A 11 5.43 -10.81 -7.61
C GLY A 11 4.79 -9.51 -8.10
N ILE A 12 5.03 -8.42 -7.38
CA ILE A 12 4.55 -7.08 -7.74
C ILE A 12 5.68 -6.06 -7.53
N ARG A 13 5.70 -5.02 -8.37
CA ARG A 13 6.55 -3.84 -8.15
C ARG A 13 5.75 -2.80 -7.39
N VAL A 14 6.38 -2.18 -6.40
CA VAL A 14 5.81 -1.08 -5.64
C VAL A 14 6.58 0.20 -5.98
N TYR A 15 5.85 1.28 -6.27
CA TYR A 15 6.39 2.59 -6.63
C TYR A 15 6.21 3.58 -5.47
N PRO A 16 7.23 3.78 -4.62
CA PRO A 16 7.16 4.75 -3.54
C PRO A 16 7.06 6.19 -4.08
N ARG A 17 6.71 7.14 -3.21
CA ARG A 17 6.52 8.55 -3.60
C ARG A 17 7.74 9.14 -4.32
N TRP A 18 8.94 8.82 -3.83
CA TRP A 18 10.23 9.28 -4.36
C TRP A 18 10.65 8.63 -5.68
N ASP A 19 10.05 7.51 -6.09
CA ASP A 19 10.42 6.83 -7.35
C ASP A 19 9.68 7.43 -8.56
N LYS A 20 10.36 7.59 -9.71
CA LYS A 20 9.76 8.16 -10.92
C LYS A 20 9.32 7.07 -11.89
N ALA A 21 8.00 6.86 -11.98
CA ALA A 21 7.41 5.93 -12.95
C ALA A 21 7.42 6.51 -14.38
N THR A 22 8.12 5.85 -15.31
CA THR A 22 8.30 6.31 -16.69
C THR A 22 7.26 5.76 -17.66
N SER A 23 6.78 4.53 -17.47
CA SER A 23 5.77 3.93 -18.35
C SER A 23 4.34 4.26 -17.92
N LYS A 24 3.41 4.31 -18.88
CA LYS A 24 1.98 4.56 -18.61
C LYS A 24 1.38 3.55 -17.62
N GLN A 25 1.80 2.28 -17.68
CA GLN A 25 1.35 1.24 -16.76
C GLN A 25 1.91 1.46 -15.35
N ALA A 26 3.19 1.82 -15.24
CA ALA A 26 3.83 2.11 -13.96
C ALA A 26 3.20 3.34 -13.30
N GLN A 27 2.87 4.38 -14.06
CA GLN A 27 2.20 5.59 -13.56
C GLN A 27 0.80 5.29 -13.00
N LYS A 28 -0.01 4.51 -13.73
CA LYS A 28 -1.32 4.06 -13.23
C LYS A 28 -1.18 3.22 -11.95
N THR A 29 -0.16 2.36 -11.89
CA THR A 29 0.10 1.53 -10.70
C THR A 29 0.54 2.38 -9.51
N LYS A 30 1.46 3.33 -9.74
CA LYS A 30 1.91 4.29 -8.73
C LYS A 30 0.74 5.09 -8.17
N GLY A 31 -0.18 5.54 -9.03
CA GLY A 31 -1.31 6.39 -8.62
C GLY A 31 -2.23 5.78 -7.56
N TRP A 32 -2.47 4.46 -7.57
CA TRP A 32 -3.21 3.81 -6.48
C TRP A 32 -2.28 3.41 -5.32
N GLN A 33 -1.05 2.98 -5.59
CA GLN A 33 -0.11 2.54 -4.54
C GLN A 33 0.23 3.66 -3.58
N THR A 34 0.50 4.87 -4.06
CA THR A 34 0.92 6.02 -3.23
C THR A 34 -0.13 6.43 -2.19
N LYS A 35 -1.41 6.06 -2.38
CA LYS A 35 -2.48 6.29 -1.39
C LYS A 35 -2.29 5.48 -0.11
N TYR A 36 -1.51 4.40 -0.17
CA TYR A 36 -1.27 3.47 0.94
C TYR A 36 0.16 3.54 1.48
N PHE A 37 0.95 4.54 1.07
CA PHE A 37 2.27 4.80 1.63
C PHE A 37 2.17 5.76 2.81
N PHE A 38 2.81 5.38 3.92
CA PHE A 38 3.02 6.22 5.10
C PHE A 38 4.49 6.62 5.17
N THR A 39 4.75 7.90 5.43
CA THR A 39 6.11 8.39 5.69
C THR A 39 6.42 8.18 7.17
N ILE A 40 7.59 7.60 7.45
CA ILE A 40 8.14 7.52 8.80
C ILE A 40 9.40 8.38 8.76
N SER A 41 9.34 9.58 9.31
CA SER A 41 10.51 10.45 9.46
C SER A 41 10.63 10.90 10.92
N LYS A 42 11.80 11.44 11.29
CA LYS A 42 12.05 11.89 12.66
C LYS A 42 11.32 13.20 12.97
N ASP A 43 11.01 13.96 11.91
CA ASP A 43 10.46 15.33 11.97
C ASP A 43 8.99 15.39 11.54
N GLU A 44 8.48 14.37 10.82
CA GLU A 44 7.05 14.17 10.57
C GLU A 44 6.56 13.02 11.43
N THR A 45 5.57 13.29 12.27
CA THR A 45 4.81 12.23 12.91
C THR A 45 4.11 11.43 11.82
N ALA A 46 4.51 10.17 11.63
CA ALA A 46 3.70 9.23 10.87
C ALA A 46 2.26 9.33 11.42
N ASP A 47 1.26 9.45 10.54
CA ASP A 47 -0.14 9.52 10.97
C ASP A 47 -0.57 8.16 11.52
N LEU A 48 -0.16 7.90 12.76
CA LEU A 48 -0.43 6.69 13.51
C LEU A 48 -1.93 6.51 13.70
N ASN A 49 -2.73 7.59 13.67
CA ASN A 49 -4.18 7.51 13.75
C ASN A 49 -4.77 6.95 12.45
N SER A 50 -4.28 7.37 11.29
CA SER A 50 -4.67 6.77 10.00
C SER A 50 -4.25 5.31 9.90
N ILE A 51 -3.04 4.94 10.36
CA ILE A 51 -2.58 3.55 10.40
C ILE A 51 -3.46 2.71 11.33
N LYS A 52 -3.72 3.19 12.56
CA LYS A 52 -4.61 2.52 13.51
C LYS A 52 -6.02 2.37 12.96
N THR A 53 -6.55 3.36 12.25
CA THR A 53 -7.87 3.27 11.62
C THR A 53 -7.90 2.26 10.48
N MET A 54 -6.85 2.21 9.64
CA MET A 54 -6.77 1.25 8.53
C MET A 54 -6.61 -0.21 8.97
N PHE A 55 -5.85 -0.45 10.05
CA PHE A 55 -5.51 -1.80 10.50
C PHE A 55 -6.24 -2.25 11.78
N GLY A 56 -6.84 -1.32 12.52
CA GLY A 56 -7.52 -1.56 13.78
C GLY A 56 -9.03 -1.44 13.65
N SER A 57 -9.69 -2.58 13.44
CA SER A 57 -10.97 -2.98 14.05
C SER A 57 -11.45 -4.29 13.43
N ASN A 58 -10.96 -5.41 13.96
CA ASN A 58 -11.73 -6.65 14.10
C ASN A 58 -11.22 -7.36 15.35
N SER A 59 -11.35 -6.71 16.50
CA SER A 59 -11.43 -7.43 17.77
C SER A 59 -12.81 -8.08 17.84
N LYS A 60 -13.00 -9.17 17.10
CA LYS A 60 -13.88 -10.22 17.61
C LYS A 60 -13.04 -10.97 18.62
N THR A 61 -13.32 -10.70 19.88
CA THR A 61 -13.04 -11.61 20.99
C THR A 61 -13.79 -12.90 20.67
N ASP A 62 -13.05 -13.90 20.19
CA ASP A 62 -13.44 -15.31 20.31
C ASP A 62 -12.97 -15.83 21.67
#